data_AF-A0A2H5V9E3-F1
#
_entry.id   AF-A0A2H5V9E3-F1
#
_cell.length_a   1.000
_cell.length_b   1.000
_cell.length_c   1.000
_cell.angle_alpha   90.00
_cell.angle_beta   90.00
_cell.angle_gamma   90.00
#
_symmetry.space_group_name_H-M   'P 1'
#
loop_
_entity.id
_entity.type
_entity.pdbx_description
1 polymer ?
#
loop_
_entity_poly.entity_id
_entity_poly.type
_entity_poly.pdbx_seq_one_letter_code
_entity_poly.pdbx_strand_id
1 'polypeptide(L)'
;MAMDGSGIDGVVDAKALLYSVIERLGRDELRRELAKDSRSAIVTIMHSCMKELSSSSNDMDKDKDVIIRLVTALMHYLLTECMIQSERKIQLDDVMLDLVIPSMRALRSNPDNTLIILIGRGDEMGLLNNRLERVYALHPKVNVWAIIVGDAETDMVGNVRVYMMDEYVDQVSKSKPSRSIIPLSSIIEDIRRFMNSRGIRPFNIVA
;
A
#
# COMPACT_ATOMS: atom_id res chain seq x y z
N MET A 1 9.85 46.99 0.92
CA MET A 1 10.94 46.01 1.02
C MET A 1 10.34 44.78 1.68
N ALA A 2 9.88 43.83 0.86
CA ALA A 2 9.22 42.61 1.34
C ALA A 2 10.31 41.62 1.76
N MET A 3 10.26 41.18 3.02
CA MET A 3 11.05 40.04 3.47
C MET A 3 10.31 38.78 3.06
N ASP A 4 11.02 37.92 2.33
CA ASP A 4 10.51 36.63 1.89
C ASP A 4 10.22 35.71 3.09
N GLY A 5 9.20 34.88 2.91
CA GLY A 5 8.93 33.78 3.81
C GLY A 5 9.80 32.59 3.43
N SER A 6 10.93 32.42 4.10
CA SER A 6 11.66 31.16 4.12
C SER A 6 11.04 30.20 5.15
N GLY A 7 9.83 29.75 4.87
CA GLY A 7 9.23 28.59 5.52
C GLY A 7 9.43 27.36 4.65
N ILE A 8 10.64 26.78 4.64
CA ILE A 8 10.89 25.47 4.04
C ILE A 8 11.10 24.49 5.20
N ASP A 9 10.00 24.10 5.82
CA ASP A 9 9.99 22.88 6.63
C ASP A 9 10.12 21.72 5.63
N GLY A 10 11.27 21.07 5.61
CA GLY A 10 11.69 20.11 4.59
C GLY A 10 10.91 18.79 4.65
N VAL A 11 9.63 18.82 4.30
CA VAL A 11 8.80 17.62 4.19
C VAL A 11 9.28 16.81 2.99
N VAL A 12 9.78 15.59 3.24
CA VAL A 12 10.20 14.66 2.19
C VAL A 12 9.02 14.39 1.24
N ASP A 13 9.21 14.65 -0.05
CA ASP A 13 8.26 14.27 -1.09
C ASP A 13 8.47 12.79 -1.45
N ALA A 14 7.70 11.92 -0.78
CA ALA A 14 7.72 10.47 -0.99
C ALA A 14 7.48 10.05 -2.45
N LYS A 15 6.69 10.83 -3.22
CA LYS A 15 6.44 10.53 -4.63
C LYS A 15 7.68 10.85 -5.45
N ALA A 16 8.28 12.03 -5.25
CA ALA A 16 9.50 12.40 -5.94
C ALA A 16 10.64 11.41 -5.64
N LEU A 17 10.75 10.97 -4.37
CA LEU A 17 11.69 9.93 -3.96
C LEU A 17 11.45 8.62 -4.70
N LEU A 18 10.21 8.12 -4.73
CA LEU A 18 9.90 6.86 -5.41
C LEU A 18 10.29 6.90 -6.88
N TYR A 19 9.93 7.98 -7.59
CA TYR A 19 10.22 8.08 -9.01
C TYR A 19 11.71 8.29 -9.29
N SER A 20 12.45 8.99 -8.43
CA SER A 20 13.91 9.10 -8.59
C SER A 20 14.60 7.73 -8.42
N VAL A 21 14.12 6.91 -7.48
CA VAL A 21 14.56 5.52 -7.30
C VAL A 21 14.23 4.67 -8.53
N ILE A 22 13.01 4.76 -9.06
CA ILE A 22 12.58 4.03 -10.27
C ILE A 22 13.46 4.40 -11.48
N GLU A 23 13.69 5.69 -11.71
CA GLU A 23 14.54 6.14 -12.83
C GLU A 23 15.97 5.62 -12.71
N ARG A 24 16.54 5.66 -11.50
CA ARG A 24 17.89 5.16 -11.23
C ARG A 24 18.02 3.65 -11.40
N LEU A 25 17.00 2.88 -10.98
CA LEU A 25 16.96 1.43 -11.16
C LEU A 25 16.69 1.02 -12.62
N GLY A 26 16.20 1.93 -13.44
CA GLY A 26 15.81 1.69 -14.83
C GLY A 26 14.37 1.21 -14.93
N ARG A 27 13.49 2.08 -15.41
CA ARG A 27 12.04 1.81 -15.52
C ARG A 27 11.73 0.55 -16.34
N ASP A 28 12.38 0.39 -17.48
CA ASP A 28 12.13 -0.76 -18.37
C ASP A 28 12.59 -2.09 -17.75
N GLU A 29 13.67 -2.08 -16.98
CA GLU A 29 14.16 -3.26 -16.26
C GLU A 29 13.20 -3.64 -15.14
N LEU A 30 12.77 -2.66 -14.34
CA LEU A 30 11.76 -2.88 -13.30
C LEU A 30 10.45 -3.40 -13.86
N ARG A 31 10.01 -2.91 -15.03
CA ARG A 31 8.81 -3.41 -15.70
C ARG A 31 8.95 -4.88 -16.11
N ARG A 32 10.10 -5.27 -16.67
CA ARG A 32 10.39 -6.68 -17.01
C ARG A 32 10.42 -7.56 -15.76
N GLU A 33 11.08 -7.10 -14.70
CA GLU A 33 11.15 -7.83 -13.44
C GLU A 33 9.76 -7.95 -12.80
N LEU A 34 8.93 -6.90 -12.78
CA LEU A 34 7.54 -6.95 -12.29
C LEU A 34 6.68 -7.98 -13.02
N ALA A 35 6.94 -8.22 -14.31
CA ALA A 35 6.24 -9.22 -15.10
C ALA A 35 6.72 -10.66 -14.77
N LYS A 36 8.00 -10.83 -14.45
CA LYS A 36 8.65 -12.12 -14.17
C LYS A 36 8.52 -12.53 -12.71
N ASP A 37 8.89 -11.64 -11.79
CA ASP A 37 8.93 -11.80 -10.34
C ASP A 37 8.57 -10.45 -9.68
N SER A 38 7.27 -10.22 -9.48
CA SER A 38 6.81 -9.00 -8.83
C SER A 38 7.32 -8.85 -7.39
N ARG A 39 7.62 -9.96 -6.71
CA ARG A 39 8.09 -9.95 -5.33
C ARG A 39 9.49 -9.33 -5.27
N SER A 40 10.41 -9.83 -6.09
CA SER A 40 11.79 -9.34 -6.23
C SER A 40 11.82 -7.84 -6.57
N ALA A 41 11.02 -7.40 -7.54
CA ALA A 41 10.94 -6.00 -7.93
C ALA A 41 10.47 -5.09 -6.78
N ILE A 42 9.41 -5.49 -6.05
CA ILE A 42 8.88 -4.69 -4.93
C ILE A 42 9.90 -4.57 -3.81
N VAL A 43 10.58 -5.67 -3.44
CA VAL A 43 11.64 -5.66 -2.43
C VAL A 43 12.76 -4.70 -2.84
N THR A 44 13.20 -4.75 -4.10
CA THR A 44 14.27 -3.90 -4.62
C THR A 44 13.92 -2.42 -4.56
N ILE A 45 12.70 -2.06 -4.99
CA ILE A 45 12.23 -0.66 -4.98
C ILE A 45 12.13 -0.16 -3.54
N MET A 46 11.47 -0.92 -2.65
CA MET A 46 11.30 -0.51 -1.26
C MET A 46 12.62 -0.38 -0.52
N HIS A 47 13.50 -1.37 -0.64
CA HIS A 47 14.83 -1.32 -0.03
C HIS A 47 15.62 -0.08 -0.48
N SER A 48 15.56 0.24 -1.77
CA SER A 48 16.22 1.43 -2.33
C SER A 48 15.63 2.73 -1.80
N CYS A 49 14.29 2.83 -1.66
CA CYS A 49 13.64 4.00 -1.10
C CYS A 49 13.97 4.17 0.39
N MET A 50 13.93 3.08 1.16
CA MET A 50 14.23 3.11 2.60
C MET A 50 15.67 3.55 2.86
N LYS A 51 16.63 3.06 2.07
CA LYS A 51 18.04 3.47 2.16
C LYS A 51 18.24 4.98 1.98
N GLU A 52 17.51 5.59 1.05
CA GLU A 52 17.55 7.04 0.81
C GLU A 52 16.91 7.84 1.95
N LEU A 53 15.80 7.33 2.50
CA LEU A 53 15.15 7.95 3.67
C LEU A 53 16.06 7.96 4.90
N SER A 54 16.65 6.81 5.24
CA SER A 54 17.57 6.69 6.39
C SER A 54 18.85 7.52 6.24
N SER A 55 19.22 7.89 5.01
CA SER A 55 20.36 8.77 4.74
C SER A 55 20.02 10.25 4.90
N SER A 56 18.73 10.59 5.00
CA SER A 56 18.21 11.97 4.87
C SER A 56 17.48 12.49 6.12
N SER A 57 17.10 11.66 7.11
CA SER A 57 16.32 12.08 8.29
C SER A 57 16.94 11.66 9.64
N ASN A 58 16.80 12.53 10.65
CA ASN A 58 17.19 12.30 12.05
C ASN A 58 15.96 12.12 12.99
N ASP A 59 14.73 12.08 12.45
CA ASP A 59 13.49 12.15 13.24
C ASP A 59 12.50 11.03 12.83
N MET A 60 12.57 9.91 13.55
CA MET A 60 11.92 8.63 13.22
C MET A 60 10.39 8.67 13.19
N ASP A 61 9.75 9.63 13.87
CA ASP A 61 8.27 9.68 13.93
C ASP A 61 7.67 10.38 12.69
N LYS A 62 8.45 11.24 12.02
CA LYS A 62 8.11 11.82 10.71
C LYS A 62 8.27 10.80 9.57
N ASP A 63 9.06 9.75 9.78
CA ASP A 63 9.28 8.75 8.75
C ASP A 63 8.04 7.89 8.49
N LYS A 64 7.19 7.59 9.49
CA LYS A 64 6.00 6.74 9.28
C LYS A 64 5.01 7.36 8.30
N ASP A 65 4.73 8.65 8.41
CA ASP A 65 3.82 9.36 7.49
C ASP A 65 4.41 9.44 6.08
N VAL A 66 5.73 9.65 5.98
CA VAL A 66 6.46 9.61 4.71
C VAL A 66 6.40 8.21 4.09
N ILE A 67 6.57 7.16 4.89
CA ILE A 67 6.48 5.76 4.46
C ILE A 67 5.06 5.41 4.02
N ILE A 68 4.00 5.89 4.70
CA ILE A 68 2.62 5.71 4.23
C ILE A 68 2.41 6.37 2.86
N ARG A 69 2.92 7.59 2.67
CA ARG A 69 2.85 8.28 1.37
C ARG A 69 3.67 7.54 0.31
N LEU A 70 4.81 6.96 0.68
CA LEU A 70 5.66 6.14 -0.18
C LEU A 70 4.94 4.85 -0.60
N VAL A 71 4.38 4.10 0.35
CA VAL A 71 3.61 2.87 0.09
C VAL A 71 2.39 3.19 -0.79
N THR A 72 1.70 4.30 -0.54
CA THR A 72 0.57 4.75 -1.37
C THR A 72 1.02 5.04 -2.82
N ALA A 73 2.16 5.71 -2.98
CA ALA A 73 2.74 6.01 -4.29
C ALA A 73 3.25 4.73 -4.99
N LEU A 74 3.85 3.81 -4.24
CA LEU A 74 4.31 2.51 -4.74
C LEU A 74 3.13 1.69 -5.23
N MET A 75 2.08 1.55 -4.42
CA MET A 75 0.88 0.82 -4.83
C MET A 75 0.30 1.37 -6.13
N HIS A 76 0.26 2.70 -6.29
CA HIS A 76 -0.14 3.28 -7.55
C HIS A 76 0.75 2.87 -8.72
N TYR A 77 2.06 3.01 -8.58
CA TYR A 77 3.02 2.63 -9.60
C TYR A 77 2.84 1.16 -9.99
N LEU A 78 2.80 0.25 -9.00
CA LEU A 78 2.67 -1.19 -9.23
C LEU A 78 1.36 -1.53 -9.95
N LEU A 79 0.23 -0.96 -9.51
CA LEU A 79 -1.07 -1.19 -10.15
C LEU A 79 -1.10 -0.66 -11.58
N THR A 80 -0.46 0.48 -11.84
CA THR A 80 -0.33 1.04 -13.19
C THR A 80 0.54 0.16 -14.10
N GLU A 81 1.74 -0.25 -13.64
CA GLU A 81 2.61 -1.14 -14.43
C GLU A 81 1.96 -2.50 -14.69
N CYS A 82 1.19 -3.01 -13.73
CA CYS A 82 0.45 -4.26 -13.85
C CYS A 82 -0.90 -4.11 -14.59
N MET A 83 -1.26 -2.91 -15.05
CA MET A 83 -2.53 -2.61 -15.71
C MET A 83 -3.76 -3.08 -14.91
N ILE A 84 -3.66 -3.01 -13.57
CA ILE A 84 -4.76 -3.29 -12.65
C ILE A 84 -5.56 -2.01 -12.45
N GLN A 85 -6.82 -2.04 -12.86
CA GLN A 85 -7.74 -0.92 -12.64
C GLN A 85 -7.89 -0.67 -11.14
N SER A 86 -7.76 0.60 -10.75
CA SER A 86 -7.95 1.03 -9.38
C SER A 86 -8.37 2.50 -9.32
N GLU A 87 -9.14 2.83 -8.29
CA GLU A 87 -9.41 4.20 -7.87
C GLU A 87 -8.73 4.45 -6.51
N ARG A 88 -8.33 5.69 -6.23
CA ARG A 88 -7.48 6.02 -5.07
C ARG A 88 -7.97 7.26 -4.35
N LYS A 89 -7.74 7.33 -3.04
CA LYS A 89 -8.12 8.47 -2.16
C LYS A 89 -9.59 8.86 -2.35
N ILE A 90 -10.47 7.91 -2.07
CA ILE A 90 -11.90 8.03 -2.34
C ILE A 90 -12.63 8.25 -1.03
N GLN A 91 -13.48 9.26 -0.99
CA GLN A 91 -14.45 9.42 0.08
C GLN A 91 -15.64 8.49 -0.20
N LEU A 92 -15.86 7.51 0.68
CA LEU A 92 -17.09 6.71 0.74
C LEU A 92 -17.87 7.16 1.98
N ASP A 93 -18.94 7.93 1.76
CA ASP A 93 -19.68 8.61 2.83
C ASP A 93 -18.75 9.41 3.77
N ASP A 94 -18.51 8.94 4.98
CA ASP A 94 -17.65 9.53 6.02
C ASP A 94 -16.31 8.79 6.20
N VAL A 95 -16.03 7.73 5.43
CA VAL A 95 -14.76 6.99 5.47
C VAL A 95 -13.89 7.26 4.23
N MET A 96 -12.63 7.62 4.47
CA MET A 96 -11.60 7.71 3.43
C MET A 96 -11.03 6.33 3.10
N LEU A 97 -11.11 5.94 1.83
CA LEU A 97 -10.51 4.72 1.28
C LEU A 97 -9.21 5.06 0.55
N ASP A 98 -8.15 4.29 0.79
CA ASP A 98 -6.86 4.53 0.12
C ASP A 98 -6.88 4.02 -1.31
N LEU A 99 -7.37 2.79 -1.52
CA LEU A 99 -7.45 2.12 -2.82
C LEU A 99 -8.72 1.27 -2.94
N VAL A 100 -9.32 1.27 -4.12
CA VAL A 100 -10.45 0.40 -4.49
C VAL A 100 -10.18 -0.27 -5.83
N ILE A 101 -10.28 -1.59 -5.88
CA ILE A 101 -9.99 -2.43 -7.05
C ILE A 101 -11.24 -3.29 -7.37
N PRO A 102 -11.78 -3.25 -8.61
CA PRO A 102 -11.29 -2.47 -9.73
C PRO A 102 -11.77 -1.00 -9.73
N SER A 103 -12.93 -0.70 -9.12
CA SER A 103 -13.55 0.62 -9.18
C SER A 103 -14.63 0.81 -8.11
N MET A 104 -15.01 2.06 -7.84
CA MET A 104 -16.16 2.41 -7.00
C MET A 104 -17.48 2.02 -7.64
N ARG A 105 -17.55 2.01 -8.97
CA ARG A 105 -18.72 1.49 -9.68
C ARG A 105 -18.92 0.01 -9.34
N ALA A 106 -17.85 -0.78 -9.36
CA ALA A 106 -17.89 -2.19 -8.98
C ALA A 106 -18.21 -2.37 -7.49
N LEU A 107 -17.67 -1.52 -6.61
CA LEU A 107 -18.01 -1.55 -5.19
C LEU A 107 -19.52 -1.40 -4.96
N ARG A 108 -20.17 -0.48 -5.68
CA ARG A 108 -21.61 -0.24 -5.54
C ARG A 108 -22.47 -1.35 -6.15
N SER A 109 -22.06 -1.94 -7.26
CA SER A 109 -22.87 -2.94 -7.97
C SER A 109 -22.60 -4.39 -7.53
N ASN A 110 -21.37 -4.71 -7.13
CA ASN A 110 -20.94 -6.04 -6.73
C ASN A 110 -19.77 -5.97 -5.72
N PRO A 111 -20.05 -5.69 -4.42
CA PRO A 111 -19.04 -5.56 -3.38
C PRO A 111 -18.16 -6.82 -3.22
N ASP A 112 -18.73 -8.01 -3.40
CA ASP A 112 -18.04 -9.30 -3.23
C ASP A 112 -16.88 -9.49 -4.22
N ASN A 113 -16.95 -8.81 -5.37
CA ASN A 113 -15.94 -8.79 -6.43
C ASN A 113 -15.00 -7.58 -6.33
N THR A 114 -15.10 -6.80 -5.26
CA THR A 114 -14.27 -5.61 -5.03
C THR A 114 -13.31 -5.87 -3.87
N LEU A 115 -12.12 -5.31 -4.01
CA LEU A 115 -11.09 -5.25 -2.99
C LEU A 115 -10.87 -3.80 -2.57
N ILE A 116 -10.98 -3.53 -1.28
CA ILE A 116 -10.54 -2.28 -0.64
C ILE A 116 -9.21 -2.54 0.03
N ILE A 117 -8.24 -1.64 -0.17
CA ILE A 117 -6.99 -1.64 0.60
C ILE A 117 -6.98 -0.37 1.46
N LEU A 118 -6.83 -0.57 2.77
CA LEU A 118 -6.62 0.51 3.74
C LEU A 118 -5.15 0.52 4.16
N ILE A 119 -4.56 1.70 4.28
CA ILE A 119 -3.17 1.92 4.69
C ILE A 119 -3.21 2.74 5.98
N GLY A 120 -2.45 2.30 6.99
CA GLY A 120 -2.45 2.95 8.29
C GLY A 120 -1.17 2.70 9.08
N ARG A 121 -0.97 3.49 10.13
CA ARG A 121 0.14 3.31 11.06
C ARG A 121 -0.17 2.21 12.05
N GLY A 122 0.83 1.42 12.41
CA GLY A 122 0.68 0.35 13.41
C GLY A 122 0.54 0.85 14.85
N ASP A 123 0.89 2.11 15.14
CA ASP A 123 0.64 2.77 16.43
C ASP A 123 -0.72 3.47 16.51
N GLU A 124 -1.48 3.50 15.40
CA GLU A 124 -2.82 4.10 15.31
C GLU A 124 -3.89 3.05 14.93
N MET A 125 -3.75 1.82 15.42
CA MET A 125 -4.66 0.72 15.08
C MET A 125 -6.12 1.01 15.40
N GLY A 126 -6.41 1.83 16.42
CA GLY A 126 -7.77 2.28 16.71
C GLY A 126 -8.40 3.06 15.55
N LEU A 127 -7.64 3.93 14.88
CA LEU A 127 -8.12 4.68 13.71
C LEU A 127 -8.34 3.74 12.51
N LEU A 128 -7.42 2.79 12.29
CA LEU A 128 -7.55 1.80 11.22
C LEU A 128 -8.75 0.86 11.44
N ASN A 129 -8.97 0.40 12.67
CA ASN A 129 -10.11 -0.43 13.06
C ASN A 129 -11.44 0.33 12.89
N ASN A 130 -11.52 1.60 13.28
CA ASN A 130 -12.71 2.42 13.06
C ASN A 130 -13.05 2.55 11.57
N ARG A 131 -12.03 2.78 10.71
CA ARG A 131 -12.22 2.81 9.24
C ARG A 131 -12.73 1.48 8.72
N LEU A 132 -12.17 0.38 9.21
CA LEU A 132 -12.56 -0.98 8.82
C LEU A 132 -14.00 -1.31 9.22
N GLU A 133 -14.39 -1.04 10.46
CA GLU A 133 -15.75 -1.24 10.95
C GLU A 133 -16.74 -0.43 10.11
N ARG A 134 -16.38 0.82 9.75
CA ARG A 134 -17.21 1.65 8.90
C ARG A 134 -17.37 1.08 7.50
N VAL A 135 -16.28 0.56 6.91
CA VAL A 135 -16.33 -0.13 5.60
C VAL A 135 -17.26 -1.34 5.66
N TYR A 136 -17.17 -2.18 6.70
CA TYR A 136 -18.04 -3.34 6.84
C TYR A 136 -19.49 -2.97 7.15
N ALA A 137 -19.75 -1.87 7.85
CA ALA A 137 -21.11 -1.37 8.07
C ALA A 137 -21.78 -0.95 6.75
N LEU A 138 -21.02 -0.36 5.82
CA LEU A 138 -21.52 0.07 4.50
C LEU A 138 -21.58 -1.09 3.49
N HIS A 139 -20.57 -1.96 3.51
CA HIS A 139 -20.44 -3.08 2.59
C HIS A 139 -19.99 -4.37 3.31
N PRO A 140 -20.90 -5.12 3.96
CA PRO A 140 -20.55 -6.26 4.82
C PRO A 140 -19.79 -7.40 4.14
N LYS A 141 -19.91 -7.52 2.82
CA LYS A 141 -19.31 -8.62 2.03
C LYS A 141 -18.05 -8.21 1.26
N VAL A 142 -17.65 -6.94 1.35
CA VAL A 142 -16.47 -6.46 0.62
C VAL A 142 -15.19 -7.10 1.16
N ASN A 143 -14.24 -7.36 0.28
CA ASN A 143 -12.93 -7.83 0.68
C ASN A 143 -12.10 -6.63 1.11
N VAL A 144 -11.57 -6.64 2.32
CA VAL A 144 -10.71 -5.58 2.85
C VAL A 144 -9.36 -6.14 3.22
N TRP A 145 -8.29 -5.55 2.67
CA TRP A 145 -6.92 -5.80 3.07
C TRP A 145 -6.34 -4.54 3.72
N ALA A 146 -5.40 -4.73 4.65
CA ALA A 146 -4.70 -3.64 5.32
C ALA A 146 -3.21 -3.70 5.02
N ILE A 147 -2.60 -2.55 4.75
CA ILE A 147 -1.14 -2.37 4.77
C ILE A 147 -0.80 -1.56 6.02
N ILE A 148 -0.03 -2.15 6.93
CA ILE A 148 0.37 -1.50 8.19
C ILE A 148 1.83 -1.07 8.10
N VAL A 149 2.08 0.18 8.46
CA VAL A 149 3.41 0.79 8.49
C VAL A 149 3.88 0.94 9.94
N GLY A 150 5.10 0.46 10.20
CA GLY A 150 5.70 0.46 11.54
C GLY A 150 5.23 -0.70 12.42
N ASP A 151 5.63 -0.67 13.69
CA ASP A 151 5.24 -1.67 14.67
C ASP A 151 3.74 -1.65 14.91
N ALA A 152 3.11 -2.82 14.91
CA ALA A 152 1.67 -2.95 15.00
C ALA A 152 1.25 -3.91 16.10
N GLU A 153 0.27 -3.48 16.91
CA GLU A 153 -0.54 -4.42 17.67
C GLU A 153 -1.56 -5.06 16.72
N THR A 154 -1.42 -6.37 16.47
CA THR A 154 -2.14 -7.12 15.43
C THR A 154 -3.64 -7.35 15.70
N ASP A 155 -4.23 -6.65 16.66
CA ASP A 155 -5.62 -6.85 17.07
C ASP A 155 -6.54 -6.06 16.11
N MET A 156 -6.65 -6.57 14.88
CA MET A 156 -7.57 -6.07 13.86
C MET A 156 -8.94 -6.74 13.95
N VAL A 157 -9.98 -5.94 13.83
CA VAL A 157 -11.38 -6.41 13.78
C VAL A 157 -11.60 -7.26 12.53
N GLY A 158 -12.32 -8.38 12.66
CA GLY A 158 -12.68 -9.24 11.54
C GLY A 158 -11.51 -9.99 10.88
N ASN A 159 -11.82 -10.69 9.79
CA ASN A 159 -10.86 -11.49 9.02
C ASN A 159 -10.20 -10.66 7.92
N VAL A 160 -9.40 -9.67 8.32
CA VAL A 160 -8.60 -8.84 7.40
C VAL A 160 -7.26 -9.47 7.12
N ARG A 161 -6.90 -9.48 5.83
CA ARG A 161 -5.56 -9.83 5.37
C ARG A 161 -4.62 -8.64 5.59
N VAL A 162 -3.51 -8.87 6.27
CA VAL A 162 -2.59 -7.82 6.70
C VAL A 162 -1.26 -7.94 5.98
N TYR A 163 -0.81 -6.84 5.40
CA TYR A 163 0.48 -6.68 4.74
C TYR A 163 1.38 -5.74 5.53
N MET A 164 2.66 -6.06 5.63
CA MET A 164 3.69 -5.20 6.22
C MET A 164 4.94 -5.22 5.35
N MET A 165 5.82 -4.22 5.46
CA MET A 165 7.08 -4.27 4.73
C MET A 165 7.88 -5.52 5.13
N ASP A 166 8.50 -6.16 4.14
CA ASP A 166 9.15 -7.47 4.27
C ASP A 166 10.07 -7.59 5.50
N GLU A 167 10.84 -6.54 5.79
CA GLU A 167 11.77 -6.47 6.92
C GLU A 167 11.12 -6.55 8.31
N TYR A 168 9.83 -6.23 8.44
CA TYR A 168 9.09 -6.33 9.70
C TYR A 168 8.37 -7.67 9.86
N VAL A 169 8.14 -8.41 8.78
CA VAL A 169 7.36 -9.66 8.82
C VAL A 169 8.02 -10.71 9.72
N ASP A 170 9.34 -10.87 9.61
CA ASP A 170 10.09 -11.83 10.41
C ASP A 170 10.12 -11.47 11.91
N GLN A 171 10.02 -10.17 12.23
CA GLN A 171 10.01 -9.67 13.60
C GLN A 171 8.64 -9.94 14.27
N VAL A 172 7.55 -9.68 13.55
CA VAL A 172 6.20 -9.90 14.08
C VAL A 172 5.82 -11.37 14.09
N SER A 173 6.25 -12.16 13.09
CA SER A 173 5.97 -13.61 13.03
C SER A 173 6.56 -14.38 14.21
N LYS A 174 7.70 -13.91 14.76
CA LYS A 174 8.32 -14.48 15.96
C LYS A 174 7.58 -14.13 17.25
N SER A 175 6.93 -12.97 17.31
CA SER A 175 6.24 -12.48 18.52
C SER A 175 4.77 -12.88 18.58
N LYS A 176 4.09 -13.07 17.44
CA LYS A 176 2.65 -13.41 17.37
C LYS A 176 2.33 -14.38 16.20
N PRO A 177 2.51 -15.70 16.38
CA PRO A 177 2.36 -16.70 15.30
C PRO A 177 0.91 -16.93 14.84
N SER A 178 -0.09 -16.39 15.55
CA SER A 178 -1.51 -16.71 15.36
C SER A 178 -2.18 -16.01 14.18
N ARG A 179 -1.53 -15.03 13.54
CA ARG A 179 -2.07 -14.30 12.38
C ARG A 179 -1.03 -14.25 11.27
N SER A 180 -1.40 -14.72 10.08
CA SER A 180 -0.50 -14.69 8.91
C SER A 180 -0.33 -13.25 8.43
N ILE A 181 0.75 -12.61 8.88
CA ILE A 181 1.20 -11.33 8.33
C ILE A 181 1.92 -11.63 7.03
N ILE A 182 1.52 -10.94 5.98
CA ILE A 182 2.02 -11.19 4.63
C ILE A 182 3.03 -10.10 4.27
N PRO A 183 4.16 -10.44 3.66
CA PRO A 183 5.07 -9.44 3.12
C PRO A 183 4.40 -8.58 2.04
N LEU A 184 4.64 -7.27 2.08
CA LEU A 184 4.13 -6.31 1.10
C LEU A 184 4.53 -6.73 -0.32
N SER A 185 5.71 -7.32 -0.50
CA SER A 185 6.16 -7.87 -1.78
C SER A 185 5.24 -8.94 -2.38
N SER A 186 4.39 -9.62 -1.59
CA SER A 186 3.41 -10.59 -2.09
C SER A 186 2.15 -9.95 -2.68
N ILE A 187 1.93 -8.64 -2.47
CA ILE A 187 0.61 -8.02 -2.66
C ILE A 187 0.10 -8.09 -4.10
N ILE A 188 0.98 -7.95 -5.10
CA ILE A 188 0.56 -7.96 -6.51
C ILE A 188 0.13 -9.35 -6.96
N GLU A 189 0.82 -10.40 -6.53
CA GLU A 189 0.41 -11.79 -6.81
C GLU A 189 -0.93 -12.10 -6.15
N ASP A 190 -1.11 -11.66 -4.92
CA ASP A 190 -2.38 -11.84 -4.20
C ASP A 190 -3.51 -11.08 -4.89
N ILE A 191 -3.31 -9.83 -5.31
CA ILE A 191 -4.33 -9.06 -6.07
C ILE A 191 -4.69 -9.81 -7.35
N ARG A 192 -3.69 -10.32 -8.09
CA ARG A 192 -3.92 -11.11 -9.31
C ARG A 192 -4.73 -12.38 -9.01
N ARG A 193 -4.40 -13.12 -7.94
CA ARG A 193 -5.16 -14.31 -7.50
C ARG A 193 -6.59 -13.95 -7.12
N PHE A 194 -6.79 -12.86 -6.38
CA PHE A 194 -8.11 -12.34 -6.03
C PHE A 194 -8.93 -12.06 -7.29
N MET A 195 -8.41 -11.23 -8.20
CA MET A 195 -9.10 -10.88 -9.45
C MET A 195 -9.46 -12.11 -10.29
N ASN A 196 -8.50 -13.02 -10.48
CA ASN A 196 -8.70 -14.27 -11.24
C ASN A 196 -9.79 -15.14 -10.61
N SER A 197 -9.82 -15.28 -9.29
CA SER A 197 -10.85 -16.06 -8.58
C SER A 197 -12.27 -15.51 -8.73
N ARG A 198 -12.39 -14.22 -9.08
CA ARG A 198 -13.66 -13.52 -9.32
C ARG A 198 -14.00 -13.36 -10.80
N GLY A 199 -13.21 -13.95 -11.69
CA GLY A 199 -13.35 -13.80 -13.15
C GLY A 199 -13.03 -12.39 -13.67
N ILE A 200 -12.40 -11.54 -12.84
CA ILE A 200 -11.94 -10.21 -13.23
C ILE A 200 -10.58 -10.40 -13.90
N ARG A 201 -10.48 -10.14 -15.20
CA ARG A 201 -9.21 -10.26 -15.91
C ARG A 201 -8.42 -8.95 -15.79
N PRO A 202 -7.21 -8.95 -15.23
CA PRO A 202 -6.28 -7.84 -15.44
C PRO A 202 -5.95 -7.75 -16.93
N PHE A 203 -5.61 -6.56 -17.43
CA PHE A 203 -5.00 -6.47 -18.75
C PHE A 203 -3.58 -7.03 -18.63
N ASN A 204 -3.22 -8.04 -19.44
CA ASN A 204 -1.88 -8.59 -19.40
C ASN A 204 -0.86 -7.55 -19.86
N ILE A 205 0.28 -7.49 -19.18
CA ILE A 205 1.47 -6.79 -19.69
C ILE A 205 1.90 -7.55 -20.94
N VAL A 206 1.83 -6.89 -22.11
CA VAL A 206 2.59 -7.34 -23.27
C VAL A 206 4.02 -6.89 -23.01
N ALA A 207 4.90 -7.86 -22.72
CA ALA A 207 6.34 -7.66 -22.70
C ALA A 207 6.89 -7.73 -24.13
#